data_AF-A0A7G2LSZ8-F1
#
_entry.id   AF-A0A7G2LSZ8-F1
#
_cell.length_a   1.000
_cell.length_b   1.000
_cell.length_c   1.000
_cell.angle_alpha   90.00
_cell.angle_beta   90.00
_cell.angle_gamma   90.00
#
_symmetry.space_group_name_H-M   'P 1'
#
loop_
_entity.id
_entity.type
_entity.pdbx_description
1 polymer ?
#
loop_
_entity_poly.entity_id
_entity_poly.type
_entity_poly.pdbx_seq_one_letter_code
_entity_poly.pdbx_strand_id
1 'polypeptide(L)'
;PAYKTRHPQLLAVKIWATAHLLVNGDLASILLFGTMLGWAVSEVILINRADPAWTAPPRAGRPTYIRLIVISTILFVLVAGIHTWLGVIPFPN
;
A
#
# COMPACT_ATOMS: atom_id res chain seq x y z
N PRO A 1 2.82 6.55 -12.98
CA PRO A 1 3.78 5.45 -13.23
C PRO A 1 4.73 5.27 -12.05
N ALA A 2 4.98 4.03 -11.61
CA ALA A 2 5.80 3.75 -10.41
C ALA A 2 7.18 4.44 -10.42
N TYR A 3 7.77 4.66 -11.60
CA TYR A 3 9.06 5.34 -11.73
C TYR A 3 9.06 6.84 -11.35
N LYS A 4 7.89 7.51 -11.29
CA LYS A 4 7.80 8.94 -10.96
C LYS A 4 7.59 9.21 -9.46
N THR A 5 7.11 8.22 -8.72
CA THR A 5 6.74 8.37 -7.31
C THR A 5 7.60 7.41 -6.51
N ARG A 6 8.55 7.96 -5.73
CA ARG A 6 9.49 7.17 -4.94
C ARG A 6 8.80 6.25 -3.93
N HIS A 7 7.74 6.75 -3.28
CA HIS A 7 7.04 6.06 -2.18
C HIS A 7 5.54 5.94 -2.47
N PRO A 8 5.10 5.16 -3.48
CA PRO A 8 3.69 5.13 -3.89
C PRO A 8 2.77 4.58 -2.81
N GLN A 9 3.24 3.58 -2.03
CA GLN A 9 2.47 2.98 -0.95
C GLN A 9 2.29 3.96 0.23
N LEU A 10 3.38 4.59 0.71
CA LEU A 10 3.29 5.62 1.77
C LEU A 10 2.48 6.84 1.32
N LEU A 11 2.58 7.25 0.04
CA LEU A 11 1.75 8.33 -0.49
C LEU A 11 0.26 7.98 -0.42
N ALA A 12 -0.12 6.76 -0.79
CA ALA A 12 -1.50 6.29 -0.68
C ALA A 12 -1.99 6.32 0.78
N VAL A 13 -1.17 5.84 1.72
CA VAL A 13 -1.49 5.86 3.17
C VAL A 13 -1.73 7.29 3.67
N LYS A 14 -0.85 8.25 3.30
CA LYS A 14 -1.04 9.65 3.71
C LYS A 14 -2.35 10.23 3.18
N ILE A 15 -2.64 10.06 1.89
CA ILE A 15 -3.86 10.59 1.26
C ILE A 15 -5.09 9.98 1.93
N TRP A 16 -5.09 8.66 2.11
CA TRP A 16 -6.18 7.92 2.75
C TRP A 16 -6.40 8.37 4.20
N ALA A 17 -5.34 8.42 5.01
CA ALA A 17 -5.43 8.82 6.41
C ALA A 17 -5.90 10.28 6.55
N THR A 18 -5.38 11.20 5.74
CA THR A 18 -5.85 12.59 5.72
C THR A 18 -7.33 12.67 5.34
N ALA A 19 -7.77 11.95 4.31
CA ALA A 19 -9.18 11.94 3.92
C ALA A 19 -10.10 11.46 5.06
N HIS A 20 -9.69 10.43 5.80
CA HIS A 20 -10.47 9.91 6.93
C HIS A 20 -10.51 10.89 8.10
N LEU A 21 -9.40 11.56 8.42
CA LEU A 21 -9.36 12.60 9.45
C LEU A 21 -10.23 13.82 9.10
N LEU A 22 -10.41 14.12 7.81
CA LEU A 22 -11.26 15.24 7.37
C LEU A 22 -12.75 14.95 7.53
N VAL A 23 -13.17 13.69 7.45
CA VAL A 23 -14.61 13.32 7.49
C VAL A 23 -15.02 12.62 8.78
N ASN A 24 -14.08 12.19 9.63
CA ASN A 24 -14.34 11.55 10.92
C ASN A 24 -13.62 12.30 12.06
N GLY A 25 -14.40 12.75 13.05
CA GLY A 25 -13.90 13.54 14.19
C GLY A 25 -13.92 12.81 15.54
N ASP A 26 -14.22 11.51 15.57
CA ASP A 26 -14.19 10.73 16.80
C ASP A 26 -12.76 10.37 17.22
N LEU A 27 -12.58 10.09 18.52
CA LEU A 27 -11.25 9.80 19.08
C LEU A 27 -10.60 8.56 18.46
N ALA A 28 -11.37 7.52 18.15
CA ALA A 28 -10.80 6.29 17.60
C ALA A 28 -10.24 6.54 16.20
N SER A 29 -10.96 7.28 15.36
CA SER A 29 -10.49 7.73 14.05
C SER A 29 -9.22 8.59 14.17
N ILE A 30 -9.20 9.57 15.07
CA ILE A 30 -8.02 10.44 15.26
C ILE A 30 -6.79 9.63 15.63
N LEU A 31 -6.91 8.68 16.57
CA LEU A 31 -5.79 7.83 16.97
C LEU A 31 -5.33 6.93 15.81
N LEU A 32 -6.25 6.22 15.17
CA LEU A 32 -5.91 5.29 14.09
C LEU A 32 -5.25 6.00 12.89
N PHE A 33 -5.95 6.99 12.33
CA PHE A 33 -5.49 7.66 11.12
C PHE A 33 -4.37 8.66 11.42
N GLY A 34 -4.39 9.30 12.58
CA GLY A 34 -3.32 10.19 13.02
C GLY A 34 -1.99 9.46 13.22
N THR A 35 -2.00 8.30 13.91
CA THR A 35 -0.78 7.49 14.08
C THR A 35 -0.27 6.96 12.74
N MET A 36 -1.16 6.45 11.87
CA MET A 36 -0.76 5.99 10.53
C MET A 36 -0.19 7.11 9.66
N LEU A 37 -0.77 8.31 9.72
CA LEU A 37 -0.26 9.48 9.01
C LEU A 37 1.12 9.89 9.55
N GLY A 38 1.29 9.94 10.87
CA GLY A 38 2.57 10.25 11.52
C GLY A 38 3.66 9.24 11.18
N TRP A 39 3.33 7.94 11.18
CA TRP A 39 4.24 6.89 10.75
C TRP A 39 4.63 7.02 9.27
N ALA A 40 3.65 7.20 8.38
CA ALA A 40 3.93 7.29 6.94
C ALA A 40 4.81 8.49 6.58
N VAL A 41 4.65 9.62 7.26
CA VAL A 41 5.53 10.79 7.10
C VAL A 41 6.94 10.49 7.62
N SER A 42 7.04 9.89 8.80
CA SER A 42 8.32 9.51 9.41
C SER A 42 9.13 8.56 8.52
N GLU A 43 8.50 7.51 7.98
CA GLU A 43 9.15 6.56 7.08
C GLU A 43 9.70 7.23 5.82
N VAL A 44 8.94 8.11 5.17
CA VAL A 44 9.44 8.84 3.99
C VAL A 44 10.71 9.62 4.33
N ILE A 45 10.75 10.27 5.49
CA ILE A 45 11.92 11.04 5.94
C ILE A 45 13.10 10.10 6.21
N LEU A 46 12.89 9.03 6.97
CA LEU A 46 13.93 8.07 7.34
C LEU A 46 14.52 7.37 6.12
N ILE A 47 13.68 6.89 5.20
CA ILE A 47 14.12 6.23 3.96
C ILE A 47 14.90 7.21 3.08
N ASN A 48 14.42 8.45 2.92
CA ASN A 48 15.13 9.45 2.14
C ASN A 48 16.50 9.82 2.74
N ARG A 49 16.63 9.80 4.07
CA ARG A 49 17.90 10.03 4.77
C ARG A 49 18.85 8.84 4.66
N ALA A 50 18.32 7.62 4.67
CA ALA A 50 19.12 6.40 4.54
C ALA A 50 19.68 6.23 3.12
N ASP A 51 18.96 6.71 2.10
CA ASP A 51 19.37 6.64 0.69
C ASP A 51 19.25 8.02 0.01
N PRO A 52 20.22 8.94 0.24
CA PRO A 52 20.19 10.30 -0.29
C PRO A 52 20.56 10.38 -1.78
N ALA A 53 21.26 9.39 -2.32
CA ALA A 53 21.71 9.35 -3.72
C ALA A 53 20.70 8.64 -4.65
N TRP A 54 19.48 8.44 -4.18
CA TRP A 54 18.46 7.73 -4.94
C TRP A 54 18.16 8.39 -6.29
N THR A 55 18.12 7.56 -7.33
CA THR A 55 17.67 7.96 -8.67
C THR A 55 16.50 7.11 -9.11
N ALA A 56 15.59 7.70 -9.90
CA ALA A 56 14.41 6.99 -10.36
C ALA A 56 14.80 5.80 -11.25
N PRO A 57 14.26 4.59 -10.99
CA PRO A 57 14.54 3.44 -11.83
C PRO A 57 13.96 3.64 -13.25
N PRO A 58 14.55 3.01 -14.28
CA PRO A 58 14.02 3.07 -15.63
C PRO A 58 12.60 2.48 -15.69
N ARG A 59 11.86 2.82 -16.74
CA ARG A 59 10.52 2.26 -16.97
C ARG A 59 10.61 0.74 -17.05
N ALA A 60 9.74 0.08 -16.29
CA ALA A 60 9.63 -1.38 -16.33
C ALA A 60 9.23 -1.86 -17.74
N GLY A 61 9.84 -2.96 -18.19
CA GLY A 61 9.49 -3.60 -19.45
C GLY A 61 8.25 -4.49 -19.33
N ARG A 62 7.70 -4.94 -20.47
CA ARG A 62 6.57 -5.89 -20.54
C ARG A 62 6.71 -7.13 -19.62
N PRO A 63 7.89 -7.77 -19.50
CA PRO A 63 8.04 -8.95 -18.64
C PRO A 63 7.73 -8.68 -17.17
N THR A 64 8.06 -7.49 -16.66
CA THR A 64 7.75 -7.11 -15.27
C THR A 64 6.25 -7.08 -15.03
N TYR A 65 5.48 -6.52 -15.96
CA TYR A 65 4.03 -6.46 -15.85
C TYR A 65 3.39 -7.86 -15.91
N ILE A 66 3.85 -8.70 -16.82
CA ILE A 66 3.39 -10.10 -16.93
C ILE A 66 3.67 -10.83 -15.61
N ARG A 67 4.89 -10.70 -15.06
CA ARG A 67 5.26 -11.30 -13.78
C ARG A 67 4.37 -10.82 -12.64
N LEU A 68 4.09 -9.52 -12.56
CA LEU A 68 3.21 -8.95 -11.53
C LEU A 68 1.78 -9.48 -11.64
N ILE A 69 1.24 -9.61 -12.86
CA ILE A 69 -0.09 -10.19 -13.08
C ILE A 69 -0.11 -11.64 -12.59
N VAL A 70 0.86 -12.45 -13.00
CA VAL A 70 0.95 -13.86 -12.60
C VAL A 70 1.05 -14.01 -11.08
N ILE A 71 1.95 -13.27 -10.43
CA ILE A 71 2.09 -13.30 -8.96
C ILE A 71 0.79 -12.88 -8.29
N SER A 72 0.16 -11.80 -8.76
CA SER A 72 -1.08 -11.30 -8.16
C SER A 72 -2.22 -12.31 -8.28
N THR A 73 -2.37 -12.94 -9.44
CA THR A 73 -3.38 -13.99 -9.67
C THR A 73 -3.14 -15.20 -8.77
N ILE A 74 -1.90 -15.68 -8.67
CA ILE A 74 -1.55 -16.81 -7.82
C ILE A 74 -1.87 -16.50 -6.36
N LEU A 75 -1.40 -15.36 -5.85
CA LEU A 75 -1.66 -14.95 -4.47
C LEU A 75 -3.16 -14.80 -4.20
N PHE A 76 -3.91 -14.21 -5.13
CA PHE A 76 -5.36 -14.07 -5.01
C PHE A 76 -6.05 -15.43 -4.87
N VAL A 77 -5.75 -16.38 -5.76
CA VAL A 77 -6.33 -17.74 -5.72
C VAL A 77 -5.96 -18.46 -4.43
N LEU A 78 -4.69 -18.37 -3.98
CA LEU A 78 -4.25 -18.98 -2.74
C LEU A 78 -4.98 -18.41 -1.52
N VAL A 79 -5.04 -17.08 -1.41
CA VAL A 79 -5.71 -16.42 -0.29
C VAL A 79 -7.20 -16.76 -0.27
N ALA A 80 -7.89 -16.70 -1.42
CA ALA A 80 -9.29 -17.08 -1.54
C ALA A 80 -9.52 -18.57 -1.18
N GLY A 81 -8.63 -19.45 -1.64
CA GLY A 81 -8.68 -20.88 -1.33
C GLY A 81 -8.51 -21.15 0.17
N ILE A 82 -7.58 -20.47 0.83
CA ILE A 82 -7.37 -20.58 2.29
C ILE A 82 -8.62 -20.11 3.04
N HIS A 83 -9.23 -18.99 2.65
CA HIS A 83 -10.47 -18.50 3.27
C HIS A 83 -11.60 -19.53 3.15
N THR A 84 -11.76 -20.10 1.96
CA THR A 84 -12.76 -21.14 1.69
C THR A 84 -12.48 -22.41 2.50
N TRP A 85 -11.21 -22.84 2.60
CA TRP A 85 -10.80 -24.00 3.40
C TRP A 85 -11.05 -23.80 4.90
N LEU A 86 -10.88 -22.58 5.40
CA LEU A 86 -11.21 -22.20 6.78
C LEU A 86 -12.73 -21.99 7.00
N GLY A 87 -13.56 -22.16 5.97
CA GLY A 87 -15.01 -21.99 6.05
C GLY A 87 -15.48 -20.52 6.09
N VAL A 88 -14.57 -19.56 5.89
CA VAL A 88 -14.89 -18.12 5.85
C VAL A 88 -14.98 -17.71 4.39
N ILE A 89 -16.18 -17.60 3.84
CA ILE A 89 -16.36 -17.33 2.41
C ILE A 89 -16.00 -15.86 2.11
N PRO A 90 -15.01 -15.61 1.22
CA PRO A 90 -14.56 -14.23 0.92
C PRO A 90 -15.42 -13.53 -0.14
N PHE A 91 -16.30 -14.27 -0.85
CA PHE A 91 -17.14 -13.74 -1.92
C PHE A 91 -18.61 -14.09 -1.69
N PRO A 92 -19.55 -13.15 -1.91
CA PRO A 92 -20.97 -13.44 -1.74
C PRO A 92 -21.43 -14.54 -2.71
N ASN A 93 -22.40 -15.32 -2.23
CA ASN A 93 -23.02 -16.44 -2.94
C ASN A 93 -23.91 -15.98 -4.09
#